data_AF-A0A2K5Q741-F1
#
_entry.id   AF-A0A2K5Q741-F1
#
_cell.length_a   1.000
_cell.length_b   1.000
_cell.length_c   1.000
_cell.angle_alpha   90.00
_cell.angle_beta   90.00
_cell.angle_gamma   90.00
#
_symmetry.space_group_name_H-M   'P 1'
#
loop_
_entity.id
_entity.type
_entity.pdbx_description
1 polymer ?
#
loop_
_entity_poly.entity_id
_entity_poly.type
_entity_poly.pdbx_seq_one_letter_code
_entity_poly.pdbx_strand_id
1 'polypeptide(L)'
;MESLEGKLGKHGGTILIVPTAEFQDRISGASEKGIVHSGLAYTMEHSARQSMCTVMKYNLGLDLRTAAYVNAIEKVFKVYNEADVTFT
;
A
#
# COMPACT_ATOMS: atom_id res chain seq x y z
N MET A 1 0.46 -18.45 -21.88
CA MET A 1 1.24 -19.38 -22.74
C MET A 1 1.06 -19.00 -24.21
N GLU A 2 -0.17 -19.02 -24.75
CA GLU A 2 -0.43 -18.91 -26.19
C GLU A 2 -0.05 -17.56 -26.87
N SER A 3 -0.11 -16.43 -26.15
CA SER A 3 0.08 -15.10 -26.78
C SER A 3 1.52 -14.81 -27.20
N LEU A 4 2.52 -15.32 -26.49
CA LEU A 4 3.94 -15.07 -26.78
C LEU A 4 4.46 -16.01 -27.87
N GLU A 5 4.00 -17.27 -27.87
CA GLU A 5 4.32 -18.28 -28.88
C GLU A 5 3.72 -17.92 -30.25
N GLY A 6 2.52 -17.33 -30.27
CA GLY A 6 1.89 -16.81 -31.49
C GLY A 6 2.64 -15.65 -32.14
N LYS A 7 3.41 -14.87 -31.37
CA LYS A 7 4.11 -13.66 -31.85
C LYS A 7 5.58 -13.91 -32.23
N LEU A 8 6.20 -14.96 -31.69
CA LEU A 8 7.61 -15.30 -31.95
C LEU A 8 7.82 -16.39 -33.00
N GLY A 9 6.75 -17.10 -33.39
CA GLY A 9 6.79 -18.10 -34.45
C GLY A 9 7.70 -19.31 -34.14
N LYS A 10 7.67 -20.32 -35.03
CA LYS A 10 8.37 -21.60 -34.84
C LYS A 10 9.92 -21.51 -34.78
N HIS A 11 10.50 -20.33 -35.03
CA HIS A 11 11.95 -20.10 -34.96
C HIS A 11 12.44 -19.77 -33.53
N GLY A 12 11.55 -19.46 -32.59
CA GLY A 12 11.90 -19.01 -31.23
C GLY A 12 12.10 -20.10 -30.17
N GLY A 13 11.86 -21.38 -30.48
CA GLY A 13 11.87 -22.47 -29.50
C GLY A 13 10.71 -22.39 -28.49
N THR A 14 10.55 -23.42 -27.66
CA THR A 14 9.55 -23.42 -26.57
C THR A 14 9.97 -22.42 -25.49
N ILE A 15 9.18 -21.36 -25.31
CA ILE A 15 9.44 -20.36 -24.27
C ILE A 15 8.78 -20.83 -22.98
N LEU A 16 9.59 -21.33 -22.05
CA LEU A 16 9.12 -21.75 -20.73
C LEU A 16 9.01 -20.53 -19.81
N ILE A 17 7.78 -20.09 -19.56
CA ILE A 17 7.49 -19.12 -18.50
C ILE A 17 7.44 -19.91 -17.19
N VAL A 18 8.56 -19.96 -16.48
CA VAL A 18 8.66 -20.55 -15.15
C VAL A 18 8.62 -19.47 -14.07
N PRO A 19 7.92 -19.73 -12.95
CA PRO A 19 7.91 -18.82 -11.80
C PRO A 19 9.33 -18.64 -11.25
N THR A 20 9.67 -17.42 -10.83
CA THR A 20 10.90 -17.19 -10.05
C THR A 20 10.74 -17.78 -8.66
N ALA A 21 11.85 -17.98 -7.92
CA ALA A 21 11.79 -18.54 -6.57
C ALA A 21 10.88 -17.73 -5.63
N GLU A 22 10.94 -16.39 -5.70
CA GLU A 22 10.10 -15.50 -4.88
C GLU A 22 8.62 -15.59 -5.26
N PHE A 23 8.33 -15.82 -6.54
CA PHE A 23 6.96 -15.99 -7.02
C PHE A 23 6.43 -17.39 -6.72
N GLN A 24 7.28 -18.42 -6.79
CA GLN A 24 6.97 -19.78 -6.41
C GLN A 24 6.57 -19.86 -4.93
N ASP A 25 7.26 -19.14 -4.04
CA ASP A 25 6.91 -19.04 -2.62
C ASP A 25 5.56 -18.35 -2.36
N ARG A 26 5.10 -17.52 -3.31
CA ARG A 26 3.83 -16.77 -3.22
C ARG A 26 2.71 -17.38 -4.04
N ILE A 27 2.99 -18.43 -4.83
CA ILE A 27 2.05 -19.02 -5.79
C ILE A 27 0.86 -19.69 -5.09
N SER A 28 1.09 -20.20 -3.87
CA SER A 28 0.06 -20.81 -3.02
C SER A 28 -0.82 -19.77 -2.29
N GLY A 29 -0.59 -18.48 -2.52
CA GLY A 29 -1.29 -17.39 -1.85
C GLY A 29 -0.52 -16.84 -0.64
N ALA A 30 -1.10 -15.84 0.02
CA ALA A 30 -0.48 -15.19 1.17
C ALA A 30 -0.70 -16.01 2.45
N SER A 31 0.39 -16.47 3.08
CA SER A 31 0.34 -17.05 4.43
C SER A 31 0.08 -15.96 5.47
N GLU A 32 -0.39 -16.34 6.68
CA GLU A 32 -0.59 -15.39 7.80
C GLU A 32 0.67 -14.53 8.05
N LYS A 33 1.85 -15.17 8.10
CA LYS A 33 3.14 -14.47 8.21
C LYS A 33 3.32 -13.43 7.10
N GLY A 34 2.99 -13.79 5.85
CA GLY A 34 3.06 -12.89 4.71
C GLY A 34 2.06 -11.73 4.80
N ILE A 35 0.84 -11.99 5.29
CA ILE A 35 -0.21 -10.99 5.50
C ILE A 35 0.21 -10.01 6.60
N VAL A 36 0.69 -10.50 7.74
CA VAL A 36 1.13 -9.65 8.86
C VAL A 36 2.29 -8.77 8.42
N HIS A 37 3.29 -9.34 7.75
CA HIS A 37 4.46 -8.58 7.30
C HIS A 37 4.09 -7.50 6.27
N SER A 38 3.33 -7.88 5.23
CA SER A 38 2.91 -6.94 4.19
C SER A 38 1.91 -5.90 4.68
N GLY A 39 0.97 -6.29 5.54
CA GLY A 39 -0.03 -5.39 6.11
C GLY A 39 0.59 -4.35 7.06
N LEU A 40 1.58 -4.76 7.87
CA LEU A 40 2.33 -3.84 8.71
C LEU A 40 3.16 -2.86 7.86
N ALA A 41 3.93 -3.39 6.89
CA ALA A 41 4.73 -2.56 5.99
C ALA A 41 3.87 -1.53 5.25
N TYR A 42 2.73 -1.97 4.70
CA TYR A 42 1.78 -1.11 4.01
C TYR A 42 1.23 -0.01 4.93
N THR A 43 0.72 -0.37 6.10
CA THR A 43 0.12 0.61 7.03
C THR A 43 1.14 1.64 7.53
N MET A 44 2.36 1.21 7.80
CA MET A 44 3.45 2.07 8.24
C MET A 44 3.89 3.05 7.15
N GLU A 45 4.14 2.54 5.93
CA GLU A 45 4.49 3.39 4.79
C GLU A 45 3.39 4.42 4.51
N HIS A 46 2.14 3.95 4.48
CA HIS A 46 0.98 4.80 4.22
C HIS A 46 0.83 5.92 5.28
N SER A 47 0.99 5.58 6.57
CA SER A 47 0.91 6.55 7.67
C SER A 47 2.07 7.53 7.68
N ALA A 48 3.27 7.07 7.33
CA ALA A 48 4.45 7.94 7.18
C ALA A 48 4.24 8.95 6.05
N ARG A 49 3.75 8.50 4.88
CA ARG A 49 3.45 9.37 3.74
C ARG A 49 2.38 10.41 4.07
N GLN A 50 1.30 10.03 4.77
CA GLN A 50 0.30 11.00 5.24
C GLN A 50 0.93 12.07 6.16
N SER A 51 1.80 11.67 7.08
CA SER A 51 2.47 12.60 7.99
C SER A 51 3.41 13.55 7.24
N MET A 52 4.18 13.04 6.28
CA MET A 52 5.05 13.87 5.42
C MET A 52 4.25 14.87 4.59
N CYS A 53 3.13 14.45 3.97
CA CYS A 53 2.25 15.35 3.24
C CYS A 53 1.72 16.48 4.14
N THR A 54 1.33 16.16 5.37
CA THR A 54 0.82 17.15 6.35
C THR A 54 1.91 18.09 6.83
N VAL A 55 3.13 17.59 7.07
CA VAL A 55 4.30 18.44 7.34
C VAL A 55 4.52 19.45 6.23
N MET A 56 4.47 19.01 4.96
CA MET A 56 4.64 19.90 3.81
C MET A 56 3.47 20.89 3.67
N LYS A 57 2.22 20.42 3.84
CA LYS A 57 1.00 21.21 3.71
C LYS A 57 0.95 22.39 4.69
N TYR A 58 1.40 22.18 5.93
CA TYR A 58 1.38 23.19 6.99
C TYR A 58 2.77 23.78 7.31
N ASN A 59 3.78 23.49 6.48
CA ASN A 59 5.16 23.94 6.64
C ASN A 59 5.74 23.71 8.04
N LEU A 60 5.53 22.51 8.59
CA LEU A 60 5.88 22.14 9.97
C LEU A 60 7.37 21.79 10.17
N GLY A 61 8.17 21.81 9.11
CA GLY A 61 9.59 21.47 9.16
C GLY A 61 9.81 20.02 9.60
N LEU A 62 10.42 19.82 10.78
CA LEU A 62 10.67 18.49 11.35
C LEU A 62 9.64 18.08 12.43
N ASP A 63 8.60 18.89 12.65
CA ASP A 63 7.58 18.59 13.65
C ASP A 63 6.54 17.57 13.13
N LEU A 64 6.98 16.30 13.09
CA LEU A 64 6.16 15.15 12.75
C LEU A 64 5.09 14.87 13.80
N ARG A 65 5.28 15.30 15.05
CA ARG A 65 4.31 15.08 16.13
C ARG A 65 3.04 15.88 15.84
N THR A 66 3.18 17.16 15.54
CA THR A 66 2.03 18.01 15.17
C THR A 66 1.33 17.49 13.92
N ALA A 67 2.08 17.06 12.90
CA ALA A 67 1.49 16.46 11.69
C ALA A 67 0.69 15.18 11.97
N ALA A 68 1.19 14.32 12.85
CA ALA A 68 0.48 13.11 13.26
C ALA A 68 -0.83 13.43 13.99
N TYR A 69 -0.82 14.43 14.88
CA TYR A 69 -2.03 14.88 15.57
C TYR A 69 -3.05 15.50 14.62
N VAL A 70 -2.63 16.32 13.65
CA VAL A 70 -3.52 16.86 12.61
C VAL A 70 -4.22 15.73 11.86
N ASN A 71 -3.47 14.72 11.41
CA ASN A 71 -4.03 13.56 10.71
C ASN A 71 -4.99 12.74 11.59
N ALA A 72 -4.72 12.62 12.88
CA ALA A 72 -5.59 11.92 13.82
C ALA A 72 -6.89 12.69 14.08
N ILE A 73 -6.79 14.00 14.33
CA ILE A 73 -7.94 14.87 14.57
C ILE A 73 -8.85 14.90 13.34
N GLU A 74 -8.30 15.02 12.13
CA GLU A 74 -9.09 15.02 10.89
C GLU A 74 -9.89 13.72 10.73
N LYS A 75 -9.29 12.56 11.03
CA LYS A 75 -9.98 11.26 10.99
C LYS A 75 -11.10 11.15 12.02
N VAL A 76 -10.84 11.57 13.25
CA VAL A 76 -11.84 11.53 14.32
C VAL A 76 -12.98 12.52 14.04
N PHE A 77 -12.64 13.75 13.67
CA PHE A 77 -13.60 14.80 13.34
C PHE A 77 -14.52 14.39 12.19
N LYS A 78 -13.99 13.73 11.16
CA LYS A 78 -14.79 13.22 10.05
C LYS A 78 -15.94 12.31 10.54
N VAL A 79 -15.66 11.39 11.47
CA VAL A 79 -16.69 10.50 12.05
C VAL A 79 -17.76 11.31 12.80
N TYR A 80 -17.36 12.26 13.63
CA TYR A 80 -18.31 13.12 14.36
C TYR A 80 -19.17 13.97 13.43
N ASN A 81 -18.57 14.53 12.38
CA ASN A 81 -19.24 15.37 11.39
C ASN A 81 -20.22 14.55 10.53
N GLU A 82 -19.87 13.33 10.15
CA GLU A 82 -20.76 12.42 9.42
C GLU A 82 -21.90 11.87 10.29
N ALA A 83 -21.68 11.77 11.60
CA ALA A 83 -22.69 11.32 12.57
C ALA A 83 -23.63 12.45 13.04
N ASP A 84 -23.47 13.68 12.52
CA ASP A 84 -24.28 14.87 12.86
C ASP A 84 -24.32 15.18 14.38
N VAL A 85 -23.24 14.84 15.09
CA VAL A 85 -23.10 15.05 16.55
C VAL A 85 -22.51 16.43 16.86
N THR A 86 -22.60 17.37 15.92
CA THR A 86 -22.26 18.77 16.18
C THR A 86 -23.31 19.35 17.12
N PHE A 87 -22.91 19.53 18.38
CA PHE A 87 -23.73 20.13 19.44
C PHE A 87 -24.40 21.41 18.93
N THR A 88 -25.72 21.39 18.88
CA THR A 88 -26.59 22.56 18.68
C THR A 88 -27.08 23.07 20.02
#